data_AF-A0A3D1T9Q0-F1
#
_entry.id   AF-A0A3D1T9Q0-F1
#
_cell.length_a   1.000
_cell.length_b   1.000
_cell.length_c   1.000
_cell.angle_alpha   90.00
_cell.angle_beta   90.00
_cell.angle_gamma   90.00
#
_symmetry.space_group_name_H-M   'P 1'
#
loop_
_entity.id
_entity.type
_entity.pdbx_description
1 polymer ?
#
loop_
_entity_poly.entity_id
_entity_poly.type
_entity_poly.pdbx_seq_one_letter_code
_entity_poly.pdbx_strand_id
1 'polypeptide(L)' 'MSASSNCSIVKARYRDRQALLVNNGVLELVVLPGGGHIAALRPIGDADLNPLWSPPWRSMEPKEF' A
#
# COMPACT_ATOMS: atom_id res chain seq x y z
N MET A 1 2.14 -17.06 -24.11
CA MET A 1 2.45 -17.39 -22.71
C MET A 1 1.51 -16.60 -21.82
N SER A 2 0.45 -17.23 -21.31
CA SER A 2 -0.43 -16.57 -20.34
C SER A 2 0.25 -16.66 -18.98
N ALA A 3 0.84 -15.56 -18.52
CA ALA A 3 1.33 -15.50 -17.15
C ALA A 3 0.09 -15.50 -16.24
N SER A 4 -0.12 -16.58 -15.49
CA SER A 4 -0.97 -16.53 -14.30
C SER A 4 -0.36 -15.49 -13.36
N SER A 5 -0.85 -14.26 -13.43
CA SER A 5 -0.39 -13.16 -12.59
C SER A 5 -0.70 -13.53 -11.14
N ASN A 6 0.33 -13.96 -10.41
CA ASN A 6 0.22 -14.35 -9.01
C ASN A 6 0.07 -13.07 -8.16
N CYS A 7 -1.12 -12.49 -8.19
CA CYS A 7 -1.49 -11.28 -7.47
C CYS A 7 -2.23 -11.67 -6.19
N SER A 8 -1.70 -11.25 -5.05
CA SER A 8 -2.32 -11.45 -3.74
C SER A 8 -2.76 -10.12 -3.15
N ILE A 9 -3.87 -10.14 -2.41
CA ILE A 9 -4.41 -8.97 -1.71
C ILE A 9 -4.65 -9.37 -0.26
N VAL A 10 -4.05 -8.65 0.68
CA VAL A 10 -4.21 -8.91 2.12
C VAL A 10 -4.53 -7.63 2.88
N LYS A 11 -5.31 -7.75 3.96
CA LYS A 11 -5.58 -6.63 4.86
C LYS A 11 -4.34 -6.30 5.68
N ALA A 12 -4.10 -5.02 5.91
CA ALA A 12 -2.94 -4.52 6.65
C ALA A 12 -3.25 -3.21 7.38
N ARG A 13 -2.24 -2.70 8.09
CA ARG A 13 -2.20 -1.32 8.53
C ARG A 13 -0.99 -0.61 7.93
N TYR A 14 -1.18 0.64 7.51
CA TYR A 14 -0.11 1.51 7.04
C TYR A 14 -0.18 2.83 7.80
N ARG A 15 0.86 3.13 8.58
CA ARG A 15 0.93 4.35 9.40
C ARG A 15 -0.34 4.58 10.23
N ASP A 16 -0.70 3.54 11.00
CA ASP A 16 -1.89 3.44 11.86
C ASP A 16 -3.26 3.39 11.15
N ARG A 17 -3.30 3.50 9.81
CA ARG A 17 -4.53 3.46 9.01
C ARG A 17 -4.81 2.09 8.41
N GLN A 18 -6.08 1.77 8.15
CA GLN A 18 -6.48 0.58 7.43
C GLN A 18 -5.92 0.61 6.01
N ALA A 19 -5.44 -0.54 5.54
CA ALA A 19 -4.85 -0.66 4.22
C ALA A 19 -5.12 -2.04 3.60
N LEU A 20 -4.98 -2.11 2.29
CA LEU A 20 -4.81 -3.33 1.52
C LEU A 20 -3.37 -3.36 0.98
N LEU A 21 -2.67 -4.47 1.17
CA LEU A 21 -1.42 -4.75 0.49
C LEU A 21 -1.73 -5.57 -0.75
N VAL A 22 -1.32 -5.08 -1.91
CA VAL A 22 -1.42 -5.76 -3.20
C VAL A 22 -0.02 -6.15 -3.64
N ASN A 23 0.23 -7.43 -3.85
CA ASN A 23 1.57 -7.94 -4.14
C ASN A 23 1.52 -8.88 -5.35
N ASN A 24 2.43 -8.69 -6.32
CA ASN A 24 2.54 -9.51 -7.52
C ASN A 24 3.87 -10.29 -7.65
N GLY A 25 4.66 -10.37 -6.58
CA GLY A 25 5.98 -10.98 -6.54
C GLY A 25 7.14 -10.05 -6.96
N VAL A 26 6.85 -8.86 -7.49
CA VAL A 26 7.86 -7.86 -7.90
C VAL A 26 7.66 -6.54 -7.17
N LEU A 27 6.41 -6.11 -7.06
CA LEU A 27 6.01 -4.88 -6.40
C LEU A 27 4.97 -5.18 -5.31
N GLU A 28 5.01 -4.36 -4.26
CA GLU A 28 3.95 -4.22 -3.27
C GLU A 28 3.35 -2.82 -3.35
N LEU A 29 2.01 -2.78 -3.39
CA LEU A 29 1.21 -1.59 -3.36
C LEU A 29 0.48 -1.49 -2.02
N VAL A 30 0.52 -0.33 -1.39
CA VAL A 30 -0.32 -0.01 -0.24
C VAL A 30 -1.49 0.84 -0.71
N VAL A 31 -2.69 0.28 -0.62
CA VAL A 31 -3.95 0.96 -0.97
C VAL A 31 -4.70 1.32 0.31
N LEU A 32 -5.09 2.59 0.47
CA LEU A 32 -5.91 3.00 1.61
C LEU A 32 -7.39 3.03 1.20
N PRO A 33 -8.32 2.50 2.02
CA PRO A 33 -9.76 2.55 1.75
C PRO A 33 -10.34 3.96 1.65
N GLY A 34 -9.63 4.99 2.12
CA GLY A 34 -10.00 6.40 1.97
C GLY A 34 -8.77 7.31 1.97
N GLY A 35 -8.92 8.56 1.54
CA GLY A 35 -7.91 9.62 1.76
C GLY A 35 -6.48 9.26 1.34
N GLY A 36 -6.31 8.85 0.07
CA GLY A 36 -5.02 8.45 -0.51
C GLY A 36 -5.07 7.04 -1.10
N HIS A 37 -5.57 6.92 -2.33
CA HIS A 37 -5.83 5.63 -2.99
C HIS A 37 -4.59 4.73 -3.08
N ILE A 38 -3.41 5.30 -3.34
CA ILE A 38 -2.13 4.57 -3.30
C ILE A 38 -1.20 5.36 -2.38
N ALA A 39 -0.83 4.77 -1.24
CA ALA A 39 -0.02 5.41 -0.22
C ALA A 39 1.46 4.98 -0.25
N ALA A 40 1.74 3.83 -0.85
CA ALA A 40 3.11 3.41 -1.13
C ALA A 40 3.13 2.48 -2.35
N LEU A 41 4.26 2.52 -3.05
CA LEU A 41 4.64 1.58 -4.10
C LEU A 41 6.09 1.23 -3.83
N ARG A 42 6.42 -0.04 -3.65
CA ARG A 42 7.78 -0.46 -3.32
C ARG A 42 8.12 -1.81 -3.95
N PRO A 43 9.38 -2.06 -4.32
CA PRO A 43 9.81 -3.39 -4.73
C PRO A 43 9.73 -4.36 -3.54
N ILE A 44 9.49 -5.63 -3.85
CA ILE A 44 9.53 -6.67 -2.81
C ILE A 44 10.95 -6.77 -2.24
N GLY A 45 11.05 -6.76 -0.92
CA GLY A 45 12.32 -6.87 -0.19
C GLY A 45 12.97 -5.53 0.19
N ASP A 46 12.48 -4.40 -0.32
CA ASP A 46 12.95 -3.06 0.08
C ASP A 46 11.77 -2.16 0.43
N ALA A 47 11.44 -2.14 1.71
CA ALA A 47 10.30 -1.43 2.27
C ALA A 47 10.47 0.10 2.27
N ASP A 48 11.72 0.57 2.21
CA ASP A 48 12.10 1.98 2.37
C ASP A 48 12.14 2.70 1.02
N LEU A 49 12.27 1.97 -0.09
CA LEU A 49 12.21 2.50 -1.44
C LEU A 49 10.76 2.78 -1.89
N ASN A 50 10.15 3.83 -1.34
CA ASN A 50 8.85 4.35 -1.78
C ASN A 50 9.03 5.69 -2.53
N PRO A 51 8.78 5.76 -3.85
CA PRO A 51 8.90 6.98 -4.62
C PRO A 51 7.74 7.97 -4.37
N LEU A 52 6.70 7.53 -3.66
CA LEU A 52 5.54 8.37 -3.37
C LEU A 52 5.79 9.22 -2.12
N TRP A 53 5.33 10.48 -2.18
CA TRP A 53 5.38 11.36 -1.02
C TRP A 53 4.62 10.74 0.16
N SER A 54 5.25 10.86 1.31
CA SER A 54 4.80 10.25 2.55
C SER A 54 4.74 11.32 3.63
N PRO A 55 3.57 11.65 4.19
CA PRO A 55 3.46 12.72 5.18
C PRO A 55 4.28 12.40 6.43
N PRO A 56 5.05 13.34 7.00
CA PRO A 56 5.80 13.10 8.23
C PRO A 56 4.90 13.06 9.49
N TRP A 57 3.65 13.50 9.39
CA TRP A 57 2.68 13.46 10.47
C TRP A 57 1.84 12.17 10.47
N ARG A 58 1.32 11.79 11.65
CA ARG A 58 0.34 10.70 11.76
C ARG A 58 -0.95 11.11 11.07
N SER A 59 -1.60 10.15 10.42
CA SER A 59 -2.87 10.34 9.72
C SER A 59 -3.94 9.43 10.32
N MET A 60 -5.20 9.74 10.03
CA MET A 60 -6.41 9.11 10.58
C MET A 60 -7.36 8.76 9.43
N GLU A 61 -8.41 7.99 9.70
CA GLU A 61 -9.37 7.66 8.65
C GLU A 61 -10.25 8.86 8.29
N PRO A 62 -10.37 9.24 7.00
CA PRO A 62 -11.15 10.41 6.62
C PRO A 62 -12.62 10.34 7.03
N LYS A 63 -13.19 9.13 7.12
CA LYS A 63 -14.59 8.90 7.49
C LYS A 63 -14.87 9.09 8.99
N GLU A 64 -13.85 9.31 9.81
CA GLU A 64 -14.01 9.53 11.25
C GLU A 64 -14.37 11.00 11.57
N PHE A 65 -14.49 11.87 10.56
CA PHE A 65 -14.82 13.30 10.64
C PHE A 65 -15.69 13.73 9.44
#